data_AF-A0A2N5P933-F1
#
_entry.id   AF-A0A2N5P933-F1
#
_cell.length_a   1.000
_cell.length_b   1.000
_cell.length_c   1.000
_cell.angle_alpha   90.00
_cell.angle_beta   90.00
_cell.angle_gamma   90.00
#
_symmetry.space_group_name_H-M   'P 1'
#
loop_
_entity.id
_entity.type
_entity.pdbx_description
1 polymer ?
#
loop_
_entity_poly.entity_id
_entity_poly.type
_entity_poly.pdbx_seq_one_letter_code
_entity_poly.pdbx_strand_id
1 'polypeptide(L)'
;MLFKFGYSWKSKRLDFHDKTFYRYGTKHQECTQHDCRYLIGSEQNEPQLEWNKEMHGLFQEMLHYRNGLGEKELDPIIVEGFEKRYDEILNKAEKEYQDEPPTEYYREGYNLFLRLREYKENELLFLHDKRVPANNSLCERLARVYKRKQKQAITLRSQESLNDICDGLSIVYLLRSQNVDVYQKISEIYERKRPPKIKQEKVVAKA
;
A
#
# COMPACT_ATOMS: atom_id res chain seq x y z
N MET A 1 -4.22 -11.20 4.01
CA MET A 1 -4.27 -10.91 5.46
C MET A 1 -4.63 -9.43 5.62
N LEU A 2 -5.92 -9.14 5.78
CA LEU A 2 -6.50 -7.81 5.69
C LEU A 2 -6.59 -7.18 7.08
N PHE A 3 -5.84 -6.11 7.32
CA PHE A 3 -6.03 -5.26 8.49
C PHE A 3 -7.36 -4.50 8.36
N LYS A 4 -8.38 -4.89 9.13
CA LYS A 4 -9.62 -4.13 9.25
C LYS A 4 -9.40 -2.92 10.17
N PHE A 5 -8.94 -1.81 9.62
CA PHE A 5 -9.23 -0.52 10.26
C PHE A 5 -10.66 -0.12 9.89
N GLY A 6 -11.49 0.12 10.91
CA GLY A 6 -12.91 0.46 10.81
C GLY A 6 -13.21 1.83 10.20
N TYR A 7 -12.74 2.08 8.98
CA TYR A 7 -13.28 3.10 8.10
C TYR A 7 -14.24 2.41 7.12
N SER A 8 -15.42 3.00 6.92
CA SER A 8 -16.40 2.62 5.90
C SER A 8 -15.71 2.08 4.63
N TRP A 9 -16.00 0.83 4.26
CA TRP A 9 -15.41 0.05 3.16
C TRP A 9 -15.68 0.62 1.75
N LYS A 10 -16.01 1.91 1.64
CA LYS A 10 -16.43 2.60 0.42
C LYS A 10 -15.41 3.61 -0.12
N SER A 11 -14.20 3.71 0.44
CA SER A 11 -13.23 4.72 -0.01
C SER A 11 -11.90 4.11 -0.47
N LYS A 12 -11.38 4.70 -1.54
CA LYS A 12 -10.28 4.30 -2.45
C LYS A 12 -9.03 3.77 -1.72
N ARG A 13 -8.41 2.72 -2.26
CA ARG A 13 -7.36 1.90 -1.58
C ARG A 13 -5.99 2.02 -2.25
N LEU A 14 -4.95 1.52 -1.57
CA LEU A 14 -3.61 1.30 -2.11
C LEU A 14 -3.22 -0.15 -1.81
N ASP A 15 -2.72 -0.90 -2.78
CA ASP A 15 -2.43 -2.33 -2.61
C ASP A 15 -1.00 -2.75 -2.95
N PHE A 16 -0.69 -3.98 -2.58
CA PHE A 16 0.42 -4.76 -3.12
C PHE A 16 -0.10 -5.50 -4.36
N HIS A 17 0.66 -5.52 -5.46
CA HIS A 17 0.30 -6.05 -6.80
C HIS A 17 -0.19 -7.53 -6.82
N ASP A 18 -1.28 -7.83 -6.13
CA ASP A 18 -1.95 -9.11 -6.07
C ASP A 18 -3.21 -9.00 -6.92
N LYS A 19 -3.23 -9.79 -7.99
CA LYS A 19 -4.29 -9.81 -9.00
C LYS A 19 -5.68 -10.09 -8.40
N THR A 20 -5.75 -10.69 -7.21
CA THR A 20 -7.04 -10.95 -6.54
C THR A 20 -7.76 -9.67 -6.14
N PHE A 21 -7.06 -8.54 -5.96
CA PHE A 21 -7.67 -7.28 -5.54
C PHE A 21 -8.52 -6.61 -6.62
N TYR A 22 -8.18 -6.82 -7.89
CA TYR A 22 -8.96 -6.34 -9.03
C TYR A 22 -10.40 -6.90 -9.04
N ARG A 23 -10.65 -8.04 -8.40
CA ARG A 23 -12.01 -8.59 -8.23
C ARG A 23 -12.91 -7.73 -7.34
N TYR A 24 -12.32 -6.87 -6.51
CA TYR A 24 -13.04 -5.99 -5.58
C TYR A 24 -13.18 -4.55 -6.11
N GLY A 25 -12.91 -4.34 -7.41
CA GLY A 25 -13.01 -3.08 -8.13
C GLY A 25 -11.65 -2.43 -8.40
N THR A 26 -11.60 -1.49 -9.34
CA THR A 26 -10.37 -0.86 -9.86
C THR A 26 -10.00 0.46 -9.16
N LYS A 27 -10.75 0.87 -8.13
CA LYS A 27 -10.48 2.12 -7.38
C LYS A 27 -9.39 1.92 -6.31
N HIS A 28 -8.29 1.30 -6.69
CA HIS A 28 -7.11 1.16 -5.86
C HIS A 28 -5.86 1.58 -6.62
N GLN A 29 -4.96 2.25 -5.93
CA GLN A 29 -3.64 2.58 -6.42
C GLN A 29 -2.72 1.38 -6.24
N GLU A 30 -1.83 1.17 -7.19
CA GLU A 30 -0.71 0.24 -7.04
C GLU A 30 0.47 0.94 -6.36
N CYS A 31 1.20 0.22 -5.51
CA CYS A 31 2.21 0.85 -4.69
C CYS A 31 3.48 1.17 -5.49
N THR A 32 3.60 2.42 -5.95
CA THR A 32 4.76 2.97 -6.68
C THR A 32 6.14 2.60 -6.11
N GLN A 33 6.26 2.43 -4.78
CA GLN A 33 7.52 1.99 -4.16
C GLN A 33 7.92 0.55 -4.55
N HIS A 34 6.97 -0.34 -4.80
CA HIS A 34 7.23 -1.67 -5.34
C HIS A 34 7.66 -1.57 -6.80
N ASP A 35 6.99 -0.76 -7.61
CA ASP A 35 7.39 -0.51 -9.00
C ASP A 35 8.80 0.03 -9.09
N CYS A 36 9.15 1.05 -8.29
CA CYS A 36 10.52 1.55 -8.23
C CYS A 36 11.54 0.46 -7.85
N ARG A 37 11.21 -0.45 -6.93
CA ARG A 37 12.09 -1.58 -6.58
C ARG A 37 12.26 -2.53 -7.77
N TYR A 38 11.19 -2.85 -8.49
CA TYR A 38 11.27 -3.70 -9.68
C TYR A 38 12.03 -3.01 -10.81
N LEU A 39 11.86 -1.70 -11.00
CA LEU A 39 12.60 -0.93 -12.00
C LEU A 39 14.10 -0.89 -11.71
N ILE A 40 14.50 -0.70 -10.44
CA ILE A 40 15.91 -0.80 -10.02
C ILE A 40 16.45 -2.21 -10.27
N GLY A 41 15.65 -3.24 -10.00
CA GLY A 41 16.00 -4.62 -10.31
C GLY A 41 16.21 -4.83 -11.81
N SER A 42 15.31 -4.31 -12.64
CA SER A 42 15.42 -4.38 -14.10
C SER A 42 16.66 -3.63 -14.59
N GLU A 43 16.93 -2.41 -14.11
CA GLU A 43 18.14 -1.66 -14.48
C GLU A 43 19.44 -2.44 -14.18
N GLN A 44 19.47 -3.20 -13.08
CA GLN A 44 20.64 -4.00 -12.71
C GLN A 44 20.81 -5.29 -13.54
N ASN A 45 19.70 -5.92 -13.93
CA ASN A 45 19.71 -7.22 -14.62
C ASN A 45 19.59 -7.10 -16.14
N GLU A 46 19.05 -5.99 -16.63
CA GLU A 46 18.83 -5.66 -18.04
C GLU A 46 19.45 -4.28 -18.34
N PRO A 47 20.78 -4.10 -18.16
CA PRO A 47 21.46 -2.81 -18.28
C PRO A 47 21.47 -2.23 -19.71
N GLN A 48 21.11 -3.04 -20.69
CA GLN A 48 21.02 -2.66 -22.08
C GLN A 48 19.65 -2.09 -22.48
N LEU A 49 18.65 -2.26 -21.62
CA LEU A 49 17.33 -1.64 -21.77
C LEU A 49 17.32 -0.30 -21.06
N GLU A 50 16.79 0.73 -21.71
CA GLU A 50 16.78 2.10 -21.18
C GLU A 50 15.40 2.49 -20.65
N TRP A 51 14.33 1.79 -21.05
CA TRP A 51 12.97 2.08 -20.60
C TRP A 51 12.83 2.02 -19.07
N ASN A 52 13.56 1.11 -18.41
CA ASN A 52 13.48 0.90 -16.96
C ASN A 52 13.96 2.13 -16.18
N LYS A 53 15.03 2.76 -16.67
CA LYS A 53 15.67 3.93 -16.07
C LYS A 53 14.83 5.18 -16.31
N GLU A 54 14.31 5.35 -17.53
CA GLU A 54 13.39 6.43 -17.87
C GLU A 54 12.09 6.34 -17.06
N MET A 55 11.51 5.15 -16.94
CA MET A 55 10.28 4.92 -16.17
C MET A 55 10.52 5.19 -14.68
N HIS A 56 11.67 4.76 -14.13
CA HIS A 56 12.03 5.03 -12.75
C HIS A 56 12.16 6.53 -12.48
N GLY A 57 12.84 7.25 -13.37
CA GLY A 57 12.94 8.72 -13.30
C GLY A 57 11.55 9.38 -13.35
N LEU A 58 10.68 8.94 -14.26
CA LEU A 58 9.32 9.46 -14.37
C LEU A 58 8.53 9.27 -13.07
N PHE A 59 8.59 8.09 -12.44
CA PHE A 59 7.95 7.86 -11.14
C PHE A 59 8.47 8.80 -10.05
N GLN A 60 9.78 9.05 -10.01
CA GLN A 60 10.36 9.99 -9.05
C GLN A 60 9.87 11.42 -9.28
N GLU A 61 9.81 11.86 -10.54
CA GLU A 61 9.27 13.19 -10.90
C GLU A 61 7.81 13.34 -10.50
N MET A 62 6.96 12.35 -10.81
CA MET A 62 5.54 12.35 -10.45
C MET A 62 5.33 12.40 -8.93
N LEU A 63 6.13 11.63 -8.17
CA LEU A 63 6.10 11.65 -6.71
C LEU A 63 6.58 12.99 -6.15
N HIS A 64 7.64 13.57 -6.72
CA HIS A 64 8.17 14.87 -6.30
C HIS A 64 7.14 15.98 -6.55
N TYR A 65 6.57 16.02 -7.75
CA TYR A 65 5.52 16.96 -8.13
C TYR A 65 4.36 16.89 -7.14
N ARG A 66 3.80 15.70 -6.91
CA ARG A 66 2.67 15.52 -6.00
C ARG A 66 3.00 15.96 -4.57
N ASN A 67 4.16 15.54 -4.05
CA ASN A 67 4.54 15.86 -2.67
C ASN A 67 4.84 17.36 -2.48
N GLY A 68 5.28 18.05 -3.54
CA GLY A 68 5.56 19.49 -3.54
C GLY A 68 4.31 20.38 -3.57
N LEU A 69 3.14 19.84 -3.92
CA LEU A 69 1.90 20.63 -4.06
C LEU A 69 1.29 21.09 -2.72
N GLY A 70 1.63 20.45 -1.60
CA GLY A 70 1.03 20.78 -0.30
C GLY A 70 -0.50 20.65 -0.33
N GLU A 71 -1.23 21.74 -0.13
CA GLU A 71 -2.71 21.77 -0.22
C GLU A 71 -3.25 22.01 -1.64
N LYS A 72 -2.42 22.43 -2.60
CA LYS A 72 -2.85 22.73 -3.98
C LYS A 72 -3.36 21.47 -4.69
N GLU A 73 -4.33 21.68 -5.59
CA GLU A 73 -4.82 20.62 -6.48
C GLU A 73 -3.80 20.31 -7.59
N LEU A 74 -3.92 19.11 -8.17
CA LEU A 74 -3.09 18.67 -9.28
C LEU A 74 -3.50 19.42 -10.56
N ASP A 75 -2.51 19.90 -11.32
CA ASP A 75 -2.74 20.60 -12.58
C ASP A 75 -3.02 19.59 -13.70
N PRO A 76 -4.21 19.60 -14.34
CA PRO A 76 -4.57 18.66 -15.39
C PRO A 76 -3.57 18.64 -16.56
N ILE A 77 -2.98 19.79 -16.92
CA ILE A 77 -2.04 19.89 -18.04
C ILE A 77 -0.74 19.16 -17.70
N ILE A 78 -0.28 19.29 -16.46
CA ILE A 78 0.93 18.60 -15.98
C ILE A 78 0.67 17.09 -15.89
N VAL A 79 -0.50 16.69 -15.39
CA VAL A 79 -0.89 15.27 -15.30
C VAL A 79 -0.96 14.63 -16.69
N GLU A 80 -1.60 15.28 -17.67
CA GLU A 80 -1.64 14.80 -19.06
C GLU A 80 -0.23 14.67 -19.66
N GLY A 81 0.66 15.61 -19.35
CA GLY A 81 2.07 15.54 -19.74
C GLY A 81 2.81 14.32 -19.15
N PHE A 82 2.53 13.95 -17.90
CA PHE A 82 3.07 12.74 -17.29
C PHE A 82 2.49 11.47 -17.93
N GLU A 83 1.18 11.42 -18.17
CA GLU A 83 0.52 10.27 -18.82
C GLU A 83 1.06 10.02 -20.22
N LYS A 84 1.31 11.10 -20.98
CA LYS A 84 1.89 11.00 -22.33
C LYS A 84 3.32 10.45 -22.29
N ARG A 85 4.17 10.97 -21.41
CA ARG A 85 5.54 10.45 -21.21
C ARG A 85 5.53 9.00 -20.75
N TYR A 86 4.58 8.64 -19.89
CA TYR A 86 4.40 7.26 -19.43
C TYR A 86 4.13 6.32 -20.61
N ASP A 87 3.20 6.67 -21.50
CA ASP A 87 2.89 5.88 -22.69
C ASP A 87 4.08 5.82 -23.68
N GLU A 88 4.79 6.94 -23.87
CA GLU A 88 5.99 6.98 -24.70
C GLU A 88 7.06 6.00 -24.22
N ILE A 89 7.30 5.94 -22.90
CA ILE A 89 8.27 5.00 -22.30
C ILE A 89 7.77 3.55 -22.41
N LEU A 90 6.47 3.28 -22.21
CA LEU A 90 5.94 1.92 -22.42
C LEU A 90 6.04 1.47 -23.89
N ASN A 91 5.81 2.37 -24.84
CA ASN A 91 6.00 2.09 -26.27
C ASN A 91 7.48 1.84 -26.59
N LYS A 92 8.40 2.52 -25.89
CA LYS A 92 9.84 2.25 -25.99
C LYS A 92 10.17 0.87 -25.44
N ALA A 93 9.68 0.54 -24.24
CA ALA A 93 9.86 -0.78 -23.63
C ALA A 93 9.39 -1.91 -24.55
N GLU A 94 8.25 -1.73 -25.23
CA GLU A 94 7.74 -2.71 -26.18
C GLU A 94 8.69 -2.94 -27.36
N LYS A 95 9.30 -1.87 -27.91
CA LYS A 95 10.30 -1.99 -28.98
C LYS A 95 11.58 -2.64 -28.48
N GLU A 96 12.10 -2.21 -27.34
CA GLU A 96 13.31 -2.77 -26.74
C GLU A 96 13.14 -4.28 -26.47
N TYR A 97 11.99 -4.71 -25.96
CA TYR A 97 11.71 -6.14 -25.75
C TYR A 97 11.38 -6.93 -27.02
N GLN A 98 11.05 -6.28 -28.14
CA GLN A 98 10.93 -6.94 -29.45
C GLN A 98 12.31 -7.21 -30.05
N ASP A 99 13.22 -6.26 -29.94
CA ASP A 99 14.60 -6.38 -30.42
C ASP A 99 15.42 -7.33 -29.52
N GLU A 100 15.22 -7.21 -28.20
CA GLU A 100 15.89 -8.00 -27.18
C GLU A 100 14.87 -8.69 -26.27
N PRO A 101 14.44 -9.92 -26.61
CA PRO A 101 13.44 -10.62 -25.83
C PRO A 101 13.95 -10.96 -24.42
N PRO A 102 13.03 -11.02 -23.43
CA PRO A 102 13.41 -11.31 -22.05
C PRO A 102 14.07 -12.68 -21.94
N THR A 103 15.17 -12.72 -21.19
CA THR A 103 15.92 -13.95 -20.98
C THR A 103 15.15 -14.94 -20.08
N GLU A 104 15.51 -16.22 -20.14
CA GLU A 104 14.96 -17.20 -19.20
C GLU A 104 15.36 -16.92 -17.75
N TYR A 105 16.53 -16.29 -17.56
CA TYR A 105 17.12 -16.00 -16.25
C TYR A 105 16.49 -14.80 -15.55
N TYR A 106 16.01 -13.81 -16.31
CA TYR A 106 15.35 -12.63 -15.74
C TYR A 106 14.15 -12.21 -16.60
N ARG A 107 12.95 -12.42 -16.06
CA ARG A 107 11.67 -12.00 -16.67
C ARG A 107 10.91 -10.94 -15.89
N GLU A 108 11.44 -10.53 -14.74
CA GLU A 108 10.72 -9.63 -13.84
C GLU A 108 10.52 -8.23 -14.46
N GLY A 109 11.49 -7.72 -15.21
CA GLY A 109 11.36 -6.46 -15.96
C GLY A 109 10.25 -6.52 -17.00
N TYR A 110 10.23 -7.55 -17.84
CA TYR A 110 9.17 -7.74 -18.83
C TYR A 110 7.78 -7.90 -18.18
N ASN A 111 7.69 -8.67 -17.10
CA ASN A 111 6.45 -8.82 -16.33
C ASN A 111 6.01 -7.50 -15.69
N LEU A 112 6.95 -6.65 -15.27
CA LEU A 112 6.65 -5.31 -14.79
C LEU A 112 6.08 -4.45 -15.91
N PHE A 113 6.74 -4.39 -17.06
CA PHE A 113 6.26 -3.66 -18.25
C PHE A 113 4.81 -4.04 -18.58
N LEU A 114 4.51 -5.35 -18.64
CA LEU A 114 3.15 -5.83 -18.92
C LEU A 114 2.14 -5.36 -17.86
N ARG A 115 2.50 -5.41 -16.57
CA ARG A 115 1.62 -4.95 -15.48
C ARG A 115 1.37 -3.45 -15.54
N LEU A 116 2.42 -2.66 -15.76
CA LEU A 116 2.33 -1.20 -15.89
C LEU A 116 1.40 -0.81 -17.03
N ARG A 117 1.45 -1.54 -18.15
CA ARG A 117 0.55 -1.35 -19.28
C ARG A 117 -0.88 -1.80 -18.99
N GLU A 118 -1.06 -2.97 -18.38
CA GLU A 118 -2.38 -3.55 -18.08
C GLU A 118 -3.15 -2.71 -17.05
N TYR A 119 -2.45 -2.17 -16.05
CA TYR A 119 -3.05 -1.50 -14.90
C TYR A 119 -2.74 0.00 -14.82
N LYS A 120 -2.49 0.65 -15.96
CA LYS A 120 -2.14 2.09 -16.03
C LYS A 120 -3.05 2.99 -15.19
N GLU A 121 -4.36 2.79 -15.25
CA GLU A 121 -5.33 3.57 -14.48
C GLU A 121 -5.12 3.45 -12.96
N ASN A 122 -4.74 2.26 -12.51
CA ASN A 122 -4.42 1.98 -11.11
C ASN A 122 -3.04 2.51 -10.71
N GLU A 123 -2.06 2.48 -11.63
CA GLU A 123 -0.70 2.98 -11.39
C GLU A 123 -0.65 4.51 -11.29
N LEU A 124 -1.52 5.21 -12.01
CA LEU A 124 -1.54 6.68 -12.05
C LEU A 124 -2.68 7.32 -11.24
N LEU A 125 -3.52 6.51 -10.57
CA LEU A 125 -4.68 6.99 -9.79
C LEU A 125 -4.30 8.09 -8.78
N PHE A 126 -3.09 8.03 -8.23
CA PHE A 126 -2.55 8.99 -7.27
C PHE A 126 -2.35 10.40 -7.83
N LEU A 127 -2.30 10.55 -9.16
CA LEU A 127 -2.25 11.83 -9.89
C LEU A 127 -3.64 12.37 -10.25
N HIS A 128 -4.69 11.56 -10.13
CA HIS A 128 -6.08 11.98 -10.35
C HIS A 128 -6.87 12.13 -9.05
N ASP A 129 -6.45 11.45 -7.98
CA ASP A 129 -7.05 11.62 -6.66
C ASP A 129 -6.00 11.72 -5.55
N LYS A 130 -5.87 12.94 -5.03
CA LYS A 130 -4.99 13.29 -3.91
C LYS A 130 -5.30 12.52 -2.62
N ARG A 131 -6.53 12.04 -2.43
CA ARG A 131 -6.93 11.22 -1.27
C ARG A 131 -6.26 9.85 -1.28
N VAL A 132 -5.79 9.38 -2.44
CA VAL A 132 -5.16 8.07 -2.59
C VAL A 132 -3.65 8.22 -2.47
N PRO A 133 -3.01 7.71 -1.40
CA PRO A 133 -1.55 7.83 -1.25
C PRO A 133 -0.82 7.06 -2.35
N ALA A 134 0.33 7.56 -2.81
CA ALA A 134 1.10 6.93 -3.89
C ALA A 134 1.91 5.72 -3.41
N ASN A 135 2.24 5.66 -2.11
CA ASN A 135 3.04 4.59 -1.54
C ASN A 135 2.46 4.06 -0.23
N ASN A 136 2.78 2.80 0.07
CA ASN A 136 2.21 2.06 1.20
C ASN A 136 3.09 2.13 2.44
N SER A 137 3.94 3.15 2.52
CA SER A 137 5.03 3.23 3.50
C SER A 137 4.51 3.20 4.94
N LEU A 138 3.32 3.77 5.20
CA LEU A 138 2.67 3.74 6.51
C LEU A 138 2.24 2.31 6.88
N CYS A 139 1.51 1.60 6.01
CA CYS A 139 1.08 0.24 6.33
C CYS A 139 2.28 -0.70 6.45
N GLU A 140 3.30 -0.58 5.59
CA GLU A 140 4.54 -1.35 5.71
C GLU A 140 5.26 -1.06 7.06
N ARG A 141 5.31 0.20 7.50
CA ARG A 141 5.92 0.59 8.78
C ARG A 141 5.15 0.03 9.97
N LEU A 142 3.82 0.09 9.95
CA LEU A 142 2.97 -0.46 11.01
C LEU A 142 3.07 -2.00 11.04
N ALA A 143 3.02 -2.65 9.88
CA ALA A 143 3.14 -4.10 9.76
C ALA A 143 4.51 -4.62 10.23
N ARG A 144 5.58 -3.84 10.07
CA ARG A 144 6.93 -4.21 10.54
C ARG A 144 7.01 -4.45 12.05
N VAL A 145 6.26 -3.69 12.85
CA VAL A 145 6.21 -3.88 14.31
C VAL A 145 5.69 -5.28 14.63
N TYR A 146 4.57 -5.65 14.00
CA TYR A 146 3.99 -6.99 14.15
C TYR A 146 4.91 -8.08 13.60
N LYS A 147 5.41 -7.95 12.37
CA LYS A 147 6.29 -8.96 11.73
C LYS A 147 7.54 -9.26 12.57
N ARG A 148 8.13 -8.24 13.20
CA ARG A 148 9.28 -8.42 14.12
C ARG A 148 8.90 -9.23 15.35
N LYS A 149 7.71 -9.00 15.93
CA LYS A 149 7.21 -9.73 17.10
C LYS A 149 6.80 -11.16 16.77
N GLN A 150 6.21 -11.38 15.59
CA GLN A 150 5.92 -12.70 15.06
C GLN A 150 7.20 -13.54 14.97
N LYS A 151 8.29 -12.98 14.41
CA LYS A 151 9.60 -13.64 14.32
C LYS A 151 10.22 -13.99 15.67
N GLN A 152 9.94 -13.20 16.72
CA GLN A 152 10.56 -13.36 18.03
C GLN A 152 9.97 -14.53 18.85
N ALA A 153 8.66 -14.75 18.86
CA ALA A 153 8.06 -15.91 19.57
C ALA A 153 6.53 -16.07 19.42
N ILE A 154 5.84 -15.30 18.56
CA ILE A 154 4.37 -15.33 18.55
C ILE A 154 3.88 -16.32 17.48
N THR A 155 3.45 -17.50 17.93
CA THR A 155 2.48 -18.31 17.17
C THR A 155 1.08 -17.91 17.59
N LEU A 156 0.33 -17.29 16.68
CA LEU A 156 -1.07 -17.00 16.91
C LEU A 156 -1.86 -18.29 16.71
N ARG A 157 -2.55 -18.74 17.77
CA ARG A 157 -3.33 -19.99 17.75
C ARG A 157 -4.77 -19.79 17.30
N SER A 158 -5.22 -18.54 17.17
CA SER A 158 -6.57 -18.19 16.70
C SER A 158 -6.57 -16.81 16.03
N GLN A 159 -7.60 -16.57 15.20
CA GLN A 159 -7.87 -15.26 14.61
C GLN A 159 -8.22 -14.21 15.67
N GLU A 160 -8.85 -14.61 16.78
CA GLU A 160 -9.17 -13.73 17.90
C GLU A 160 -7.89 -13.18 18.56
N SER A 161 -6.91 -14.05 18.80
CA SER A 161 -5.60 -13.63 19.32
C SER A 161 -4.86 -12.68 18.36
N LEU A 162 -5.04 -12.81 17.04
CA LEU A 162 -4.53 -11.84 16.07
C LEU A 162 -5.22 -10.48 16.24
N ASN A 163 -6.55 -10.47 16.33
CA ASN A 163 -7.34 -9.26 16.45
C ASN A 163 -6.97 -8.50 17.73
N ASP A 164 -6.85 -9.18 18.87
CA ASP A 164 -6.47 -8.56 20.15
C ASP A 164 -5.11 -7.85 20.07
N ILE A 165 -4.13 -8.46 19.38
CA ILE A 165 -2.82 -7.83 19.17
C ILE A 165 -2.96 -6.60 18.27
N CYS A 166 -3.73 -6.69 17.19
CA CYS A 166 -3.97 -5.56 16.30
C CYS A 166 -4.67 -4.40 17.01
N ASP A 167 -5.64 -4.69 17.87
CA ASP A 167 -6.36 -3.69 18.67
C ASP A 167 -5.41 -3.04 19.69
N GLY A 168 -4.60 -3.83 20.38
CA GLY A 168 -3.57 -3.33 21.29
C GLY A 168 -2.55 -2.41 20.58
N LEU A 169 -2.06 -2.81 19.41
CA LEU A 169 -1.16 -1.99 18.59
C LEU A 169 -1.83 -0.69 18.14
N SER A 170 -3.13 -0.72 17.82
CA SER A 170 -3.91 0.45 17.41
C SER A 170 -4.04 1.47 18.56
N ILE A 171 -4.32 1.01 19.78
CA ILE A 171 -4.37 1.86 20.98
C ILE A 171 -3.00 2.51 21.23
N VAL A 172 -1.92 1.73 21.20
CA VAL A 172 -0.56 2.27 21.40
C VAL A 172 -0.20 3.30 20.33
N TYR A 173 -0.58 3.05 19.08
CA TYR A 173 -0.35 3.99 17.98
C TYR A 173 -1.13 5.29 18.19
N LEU A 174 -2.40 5.21 18.60
CA LEU A 174 -3.23 6.38 18.91
C LEU A 174 -2.61 7.23 20.03
N LEU A 175 -2.22 6.61 21.14
CA LEU A 175 -1.59 7.32 22.27
C LEU A 175 -0.28 8.01 21.85
N ARG A 176 0.55 7.35 21.03
CA ARG A 176 1.77 7.97 20.49
C ARG A 176 1.49 9.18 19.61
N SER A 177 0.38 9.17 18.87
CA SER A 177 0.00 10.30 18.00
C SER A 177 -0.47 11.54 18.77
N GLN A 178 -0.93 11.36 20.01
CA GLN A 178 -1.46 12.44 20.86
C GLN A 178 -0.37 13.18 21.66
N ASN A 179 0.91 12.83 21.48
CA ASN A 179 2.05 13.38 22.20
C ASN A 179 1.90 13.31 23.74
N VAL A 180 1.21 12.27 24.23
CA VAL A 180 1.03 11.98 25.66
C VAL A 180 2.03 10.93 26.12
N ASP A 181 2.28 10.87 27.43
CA ASP A 181 3.02 9.76 28.01
C ASP A 181 2.23 8.46 27.83
N VAL A 182 2.72 7.64 26.90
CA VAL A 182 2.11 6.38 26.51
C VAL A 182 2.10 5.39 27.68
N TYR A 183 3.16 5.36 28.49
CA TYR A 183 3.25 4.43 29.61
C TYR A 183 2.22 4.80 30.69
N GLN A 184 2.17 6.08 31.06
CA GLN A 184 1.19 6.56 32.04
C GLN A 184 -0.25 6.29 31.59
N LYS A 185 -0.58 6.59 30.33
CA LYS A 185 -1.93 6.38 29.80
C LYS A 185 -2.33 4.91 29.74
N ILE A 186 -1.38 4.03 29.42
CA ILE A 186 -1.63 2.59 29.46
C ILE A 186 -1.85 2.13 30.91
N SER A 187 -1.05 2.59 31.88
CA SER A 187 -1.27 2.30 33.31
C SER A 187 -2.67 2.70 33.75
N GLU A 188 -3.09 3.92 33.44
CA GLU A 188 -4.43 4.43 33.72
C GLU A 188 -5.54 3.54 33.13
N ILE A 189 -5.33 2.96 31.94
CA ILE A 189 -6.30 2.05 31.30
C ILE A 189 -6.41 0.74 32.09
N TYR A 190 -5.29 0.17 32.52
CA TYR A 190 -5.27 -1.08 33.30
C TYR A 190 -5.83 -0.91 34.72
N GLU A 191 -5.77 0.30 35.27
CA GLU A 191 -6.34 0.65 36.58
C GLU A 191 -7.86 0.86 36.54
N ARG A 192 -8.49 0.92 35.35
CA ARG A 192 -9.94 1.11 35.22
C ARG A 192 -10.71 -0.06 35.84
N LYS A 193 -11.64 0.26 36.74
CA LYS A 193 -12.58 -0.74 37.27
C LYS A 193 -13.42 -1.31 36.13
N ARG A 194 -13.45 -2.64 36.03
CA ARG A 194 -14.25 -3.34 35.03
C ARG A 194 -15.73 -2.95 35.20
N PRO A 195 -16.43 -2.53 34.14
CA PRO A 195 -17.85 -2.27 34.24
C PRO A 195 -18.59 -3.55 34.66
N PRO A 196 -19.65 -3.46 35.48
CA PRO A 196 -20.41 -4.62 35.92
C PRO A 196 -20.97 -5.36 34.69
N LYS A 197 -20.86 -6.69 34.69
CA LYS A 197 -21.44 -7.53 33.63
C LYS A 197 -22.96 -7.30 33.61
N ILE A 198 -23.49 -6.77 32.51
CA ILE A 198 -24.91 -6.73 32.24
C ILE A 198 -25.37 -8.19 32.11
N LYS A 199 -26.16 -8.68 33.06
CA LYS A 199 -26.78 -10.00 32.95
C LYS A 199 -27.80 -9.93 31.81
N GLN A 200 -27.51 -10.59 30.69
CA GLN A 200 -28.53 -10.85 29.69
C GLN A 200 -29.56 -11.79 30.34
N GLU A 201 -30.77 -11.28 30.58
CA GLU A 201 -31.89 -12.13 30.98
C GLU A 201 -32.14 -13.15 29.88
N LYS A 202 -32.08 -14.43 30.25
CA LYS A 202 -32.53 -15.51 29.38
C LYS A 202 -34.02 -15.31 29.15
N VAL A 203 -34.38 -14.83 27.96
CA VAL A 203 -35.77 -14.93 27.49
C VAL A 203 -36.05 -16.43 27.33
N VAL A 204 -36.68 -17.00 28.34
CA VAL A 204 -37.22 -18.36 28.29
C VAL A 204 -38.36 -18.32 27.28
N ALA A 205 -38.13 -18.85 26.08
CA ALA A 205 -39.19 -19.12 25.13
C ALA A 205 -40.17 -20.11 25.81
N LYS A 206 -41.40 -19.63 26.09
CA LYS A 206 -42.50 -20.52 26.48
C LYS A 206 -42.88 -21.38 25.28
N ALA A 207 -42.98 -22.68 25.54
CA ALA A 207 -43.39 -23.74 24.62
C ALA A 207 -44.80 -23.52 24.05
#